data_AF-A0A9D8AEY7-F1
#
_entry.id   AF-A0A9D8AEY7-F1
#
_cell.length_a   1.000
_cell.length_b   1.000
_cell.length_c   1.000
_cell.angle_alpha   90.00
_cell.angle_beta   90.00
_cell.angle_gamma   90.00
#
_symmetry.space_group_name_H-M   'P 1'
#
loop_
_entity.id
_entity.type
_entity.pdbx_description
1 polymer ?
#
loop_
_entity_poly.entity_id
_entity_poly.type
_entity_poly.pdbx_seq_one_letter_code
_entity_poly.pdbx_strand_id
1 'polypeptide(L)'
;MKNKEVTKLKPKQELFCQYYASSEECFGNGTKSYLKVYLNVKYDTARTEAAKNLAKPCISARISEILESKGLNDEFVDKQLLFLITQHDDLTNKLNDIKEYNRIKGRHAPEKHQFEQIFTGSNEELDLAIEAEKSKFKK
;
A
#
# COMPACT_ATOMS: atom_id res chain seq x y z
N MET A 1 5.89 -16.60 -9.13
CA MET A 1 4.60 -15.95 -9.41
C MET A 1 4.11 -16.44 -10.76
N LYS A 2 2.88 -16.95 -10.87
CA LYS A 2 2.35 -17.47 -12.15
C LYS A 2 2.18 -16.28 -13.11
N ASN A 3 2.93 -16.26 -14.20
CA ASN A 3 2.72 -15.35 -15.33
C ASN A 3 1.29 -15.58 -15.84
N LYS A 4 0.38 -14.70 -15.44
CA LYS A 4 -1.01 -14.70 -15.90
C LYS A 4 -0.93 -14.19 -17.34
N GLU A 5 -1.25 -15.04 -18.31
CA GLU A 5 -1.28 -14.65 -19.71
C GLU A 5 -2.02 -13.31 -19.83
N VAL A 6 -1.30 -12.29 -20.32
CA VAL A 6 -1.88 -10.98 -20.59
C VAL A 6 -2.79 -11.17 -21.80
N THR A 7 -4.03 -11.58 -21.52
CA THR A 7 -5.08 -11.64 -22.52
C THR A 7 -5.14 -10.27 -23.19
N LYS A 8 -4.90 -10.25 -24.50
CA LYS A 8 -4.89 -9.04 -25.33
C LYS A 8 -6.15 -8.22 -25.05
N LEU A 9 -5.97 -6.99 -24.55
CA LEU A 9 -7.10 -6.11 -24.24
C LEU A 9 -7.91 -5.84 -25.51
N LYS A 10 -9.24 -5.87 -25.37
CA LYS A 10 -10.13 -5.42 -26.45
C LYS A 10 -10.00 -3.90 -26.62
N PRO A 11 -10.24 -3.34 -27.82
CA PRO A 11 -10.09 -1.90 -28.06
C PRO A 11 -10.88 -1.02 -27.08
N LYS A 12 -12.11 -1.40 -26.74
CA LYS A 12 -12.93 -0.66 -25.74
C LYS A 12 -12.37 -0.74 -24.32
N GLN A 13 -11.72 -1.85 -23.97
CA GLN A 13 -11.07 -2.00 -22.67
C GLN A 13 -9.83 -1.12 -22.57
N GLU A 14 -9.02 -1.06 -23.62
CA GLU A 14 -7.89 -0.12 -23.69
C GLU A 14 -8.37 1.33 -23.56
N LEU A 15 -9.41 1.71 -24.31
CA LEU A 15 -9.98 3.05 -24.23
C LEU A 15 -10.53 3.37 -22.84
N PHE A 16 -11.12 2.39 -22.16
CA PHE A 16 -11.55 2.54 -20.76
C PHE A 16 -10.36 2.81 -19.83
N CYS A 17 -9.26 2.07 -19.97
CA CYS A 17 -8.03 2.31 -19.20
C CYS A 17 -7.49 3.72 -19.44
N GLN A 18 -7.47 4.18 -20.70
CA GLN A 18 -7.02 5.53 -21.04
C GLN A 18 -7.89 6.62 -20.41
N TYR A 19 -9.22 6.51 -20.46
CA TYR A 19 -10.07 7.49 -19.77
C TYR A 19 -9.89 7.47 -18.26
N TYR A 20 -9.79 6.29 -17.66
CA TYR A 20 -9.67 6.14 -16.21
C TYR A 20 -8.35 6.66 -15.65
N ALA A 21 -7.24 6.45 -16.37
CA ALA A 21 -5.91 6.79 -15.89
C ALA A 21 -5.34 8.08 -16.50
N SER A 22 -5.95 8.60 -17.58
CA SER A 22 -5.37 9.72 -18.32
C SER A 22 -6.24 10.93 -18.57
N SER A 23 -7.56 10.81 -18.52
CA SER A 23 -8.45 11.95 -18.74
C SER A 23 -8.67 12.71 -17.44
N GLU A 24 -8.45 14.02 -17.44
CA GLU A 24 -8.71 14.88 -16.28
C GLU A 24 -10.17 14.77 -15.80
N GLU A 25 -11.13 14.70 -16.72
CA GLU A 25 -12.57 14.60 -16.40
C GLU A 25 -12.95 13.25 -15.75
N CYS A 26 -12.20 12.20 -16.06
CA CYS A 26 -12.53 10.81 -15.70
C CYS A 26 -11.50 10.16 -14.77
N PHE A 27 -10.44 10.88 -14.38
CA PHE A 27 -9.33 10.33 -13.61
C PHE A 27 -9.82 9.70 -12.31
N GLY A 28 -9.54 8.40 -12.13
CA GLY A 28 -9.98 7.63 -10.98
C GLY A 28 -11.49 7.35 -10.90
N ASN A 29 -12.28 7.76 -11.90
CA ASN A 29 -13.73 7.56 -11.91
C ASN A 29 -14.15 6.49 -12.93
N GLY A 30 -14.38 5.28 -12.43
CA GLY A 30 -14.76 4.12 -13.26
C GLY A 30 -16.07 4.33 -14.01
N THR A 31 -17.11 4.86 -13.35
CA THR A 31 -18.43 5.05 -13.96
C THR A 31 -18.38 6.05 -15.11
N LYS A 32 -17.74 7.21 -14.90
CA LYS A 32 -17.57 8.23 -15.96
C LYS A 32 -16.75 7.69 -17.12
N SER A 33 -15.65 6.99 -16.83
CA SER A 33 -14.81 6.35 -17.85
C SER A 33 -15.60 5.35 -18.68
N TYR A 34 -16.46 4.55 -18.04
CA TYR A 34 -17.30 3.58 -18.73
C TYR A 34 -18.33 4.26 -19.63
N LEU A 35 -19.01 5.31 -19.15
CA LEU A 35 -19.99 6.07 -19.94
C LEU A 35 -19.37 6.77 -21.15
N LYS A 36 -18.10 7.21 -21.06
CA LYS A 36 -17.37 7.78 -22.21
C LYS A 36 -17.03 6.74 -23.28
N VAL A 37 -16.82 5.49 -22.90
CA VAL A 37 -16.49 4.40 -23.85
C VAL A 37 -17.74 3.73 -24.42
N TYR A 38 -18.75 3.50 -23.58
CA TYR A 38 -19.96 2.77 -23.91
C TYR A 38 -21.14 3.72 -23.89
N LEU A 39 -21.46 4.26 -25.08
CA LEU A 39 -22.57 5.19 -25.27
C LEU A 39 -23.92 4.52 -24.97
N ASN A 40 -24.89 5.31 -24.51
CA ASN A 40 -26.27 4.90 -24.21
C ASN A 40 -26.43 3.86 -23.10
N VAL A 41 -25.43 3.70 -22.23
CA VAL A 41 -25.52 2.86 -21.03
C VAL A 41 -26.13 3.67 -19.88
N LYS A 42 -27.09 3.09 -19.16
CA LYS A 42 -27.65 3.71 -17.95
C LYS A 42 -26.59 3.82 -16.86
N TYR A 43 -26.66 4.86 -16.04
CA TYR A 43 -25.67 5.14 -14.99
C TYR A 43 -25.43 3.93 -14.06
N ASP A 44 -26.50 3.29 -13.56
CA ASP A 44 -26.37 2.15 -12.63
C ASP A 44 -25.72 0.93 -13.27
N THR A 45 -26.00 0.71 -14.55
CA THR A 45 -25.33 -0.33 -15.34
C THR A 45 -23.86 0.00 -15.53
N ALA A 46 -23.53 1.24 -15.88
CA ALA A 46 -22.15 1.68 -16.04
C ALA A 46 -21.35 1.56 -14.74
N ARG A 47 -21.95 1.91 -13.58
CA ARG A 47 -21.32 1.76 -12.26
C ARG A 47 -20.95 0.30 -11.99
N THR A 48 -21.90 -0.59 -12.23
CA THR A 48 -21.74 -2.04 -11.99
C THR A 48 -20.69 -2.65 -12.92
N GLU A 49 -20.76 -2.32 -14.22
CA GLU A 49 -19.84 -2.86 -15.22
C GLU A 49 -18.44 -2.25 -15.12
N ALA A 50 -18.31 -0.98 -14.72
CA ALA A 50 -17.03 -0.36 -14.42
C ALA A 50 -16.31 -1.08 -13.28
N ALA A 51 -17.02 -1.35 -12.17
CA ALA A 51 -16.45 -2.09 -11.04
C ALA A 51 -15.98 -3.49 -11.47
N LYS A 52 -16.79 -4.21 -12.26
CA LYS A 52 -16.38 -5.50 -12.84
C LYS A 52 -15.17 -5.38 -13.75
N ASN A 53 -15.04 -4.30 -14.54
CA ASN A 53 -13.88 -4.07 -15.38
C ASN A 53 -12.62 -3.82 -14.56
N LEU A 54 -12.69 -2.97 -13.54
CA LEU A 54 -11.55 -2.66 -12.67
C LEU A 54 -11.06 -3.88 -11.88
N ALA A 55 -11.96 -4.80 -11.54
CA ALA A 55 -11.60 -6.07 -10.89
C ALA A 55 -10.84 -7.04 -11.80
N LYS A 56 -10.81 -6.82 -13.13
CA LYS A 56 -10.10 -7.71 -14.06
C LYS A 56 -8.58 -7.47 -13.99
N PRO A 57 -7.77 -8.52 -13.79
CA PRO A 57 -6.31 -8.38 -13.67
C PRO A 57 -5.65 -7.70 -14.88
N CYS A 58 -6.10 -7.98 -16.11
CA CYS A 58 -5.55 -7.36 -17.32
C CYS A 58 -5.85 -5.85 -17.40
N ILE A 59 -7.00 -5.40 -16.90
CA ILE A 59 -7.37 -3.98 -16.85
C ILE A 59 -6.54 -3.27 -15.78
N SER A 60 -6.45 -3.86 -14.59
CA SER A 60 -5.65 -3.33 -13.48
C SER A 60 -4.18 -3.17 -13.89
N ALA A 61 -3.57 -4.21 -14.48
CA ALA A 61 -2.20 -4.16 -14.98
C ALA A 61 -2.00 -3.03 -16.00
N ARG A 62 -2.93 -2.87 -16.95
CA ARG A 62 -2.83 -1.81 -17.96
C ARG A 62 -2.97 -0.41 -17.34
N ILE A 63 -3.84 -0.24 -16.34
CA ILE A 63 -3.98 1.04 -15.62
C ILE A 63 -2.67 1.35 -14.87
N SER A 64 -2.06 0.37 -14.21
CA SER A 64 -0.76 0.53 -13.56
C SER A 64 0.32 0.97 -14.53
N GLU A 65 0.43 0.32 -15.71
CA GLU A 65 1.39 0.73 -16.75
C GLU A 65 1.19 2.20 -17.18
N ILE A 66 -0.06 2.63 -17.35
CA ILE A 66 -0.35 4.02 -17.73
C ILE A 66 0.06 4.99 -16.61
N LEU A 67 -0.27 4.68 -15.35
CA LEU A 67 0.09 5.51 -14.20
C LEU A 67 1.61 5.59 -14.00
N GLU A 68 2.31 4.46 -14.11
CA GLU A 68 3.77 4.40 -14.03
C GLU A 68 4.43 5.22 -15.15
N SER A 69 3.92 5.11 -16.38
CA SER A 69 4.41 5.90 -17.52
C SER A 69 4.21 7.40 -17.35
N LYS A 70 3.24 7.81 -16.53
CA LYS A 70 2.98 9.20 -16.16
C LYS A 70 3.80 9.69 -14.98
N GLY A 71 4.67 8.84 -14.45
CA GLY A 71 5.53 9.16 -13.32
C GLY A 71 4.89 8.88 -11.97
N LEU A 72 3.71 8.25 -11.89
CA LEU A 72 3.18 7.76 -10.60
C LEU A 72 3.77 6.37 -10.32
N ASN A 73 5.03 6.37 -9.87
CA ASN A 73 5.82 5.17 -9.60
C ASN A 73 6.61 5.32 -8.29
N ASP A 74 7.33 4.26 -7.90
CA ASP A 74 8.10 4.22 -6.65
C ASP A 74 9.12 5.36 -6.56
N GLU A 75 9.79 5.71 -7.68
CA GLU A 75 10.76 6.80 -7.70
C GLU A 75 10.11 8.16 -7.37
N PHE A 76 8.90 8.40 -7.88
CA PHE A 76 8.15 9.61 -7.54
C PHE A 76 7.76 9.63 -6.06
N VAL A 77 7.27 8.52 -5.52
CA VAL A 77 6.90 8.40 -4.10
C VAL A 77 8.11 8.59 -3.21
N ASP A 78 9.25 7.99 -3.55
CA ASP A 78 10.52 8.16 -2.82
C ASP A 78 10.99 9.61 -2.82
N LYS A 79 10.82 10.34 -3.93
CA LYS A 79 11.12 11.79 -4.00
C LYS A 79 10.21 12.61 -3.08
N GLN A 80 8.90 12.29 -3.03
CA GLN A 80 7.98 12.96 -2.11
C GLN A 80 8.34 12.66 -0.66
N LEU A 81 8.67 11.41 -0.34
CA LEU A 81 9.10 11.00 1.00
C LEU A 81 10.38 11.72 1.43
N LEU A 82 11.39 11.80 0.54
CA LEU A 82 12.62 12.55 0.78
C LEU A 82 12.31 14.02 1.08
N PHE A 83 11.45 14.64 0.27
CA PHE A 83 11.04 16.02 0.46
C PHE A 83 10.44 16.23 1.86
N LEU A 84 9.44 15.45 2.24
CA LEU A 84 8.78 15.56 3.55
C LEU A 84 9.75 15.38 4.73
N ILE A 85 10.65 14.40 4.65
CA ILE A 85 11.66 14.15 5.70
C ILE A 85 12.61 15.36 5.87
N THR A 86 12.90 16.09 4.80
CA THR A 86 13.80 17.25 4.86
C THR A 86 13.15 18.53 5.41
N GLN A 87 11.82 18.63 5.37
CA GLN A 87 11.10 19.80 5.85
C GLN A 87 11.20 19.96 7.37
N HIS A 88 11.01 21.19 7.87
CA HIS A 88 11.02 21.53 9.30
C HIS A 88 9.72 22.22 9.75
N ASP A 89 8.71 22.25 8.89
CA ASP A 89 7.43 22.94 9.13
C ASP A 89 6.52 22.15 10.08
N ASP A 90 6.46 20.83 9.91
CA ASP A 90 5.68 19.92 10.74
C ASP A 90 6.52 18.73 11.21
N LEU A 91 6.95 18.79 12.47
CA LEU A 91 7.76 17.74 13.09
C LEU A 91 6.98 16.44 13.34
N THR A 92 5.64 16.50 13.45
CA THR A 92 4.79 15.33 13.65
C THR A 92 4.74 14.50 12.36
N ASN A 93 4.48 15.17 11.23
CA ASN A 93 4.49 14.52 9.92
C ASN A 93 5.89 14.01 9.57
N LYS A 94 6.93 14.83 9.77
CA LYS A 94 8.33 14.41 9.60
C LYS A 94 8.69 13.15 10.37
N LEU A 95 8.27 13.03 11.64
CA LEU A 95 8.51 11.84 12.45
C LEU A 95 7.84 10.60 11.86
N ASN A 96 6.62 10.73 11.33
CA ASN A 96 5.91 9.63 10.68
C ASN A 96 6.60 9.18 9.39
N ASP A 97 7.08 10.12 8.58
CA ASP A 97 7.80 9.81 7.33
C ASP A 97 9.13 9.11 7.61
N ILE A 98 9.86 9.54 8.64
CA ILE A 98 11.10 8.86 9.09
C ILE A 98 10.80 7.43 9.57
N LYS A 99 9.70 7.21 10.30
CA LYS A 99 9.28 5.87 10.73
C LYS A 99 8.97 4.97 9.53
N GLU A 100 8.28 5.51 8.52
CA GLU A 100 7.93 4.78 7.31
C GLU A 100 9.17 4.42 6.49
N TYR A 101 10.10 5.37 6.30
CA TYR A 101 11.38 5.10 5.65
C TYR A 101 12.17 3.98 6.36
N ASN A 102 12.26 4.03 7.70
CA ASN A 102 12.94 3.01 8.48
C ASN A 102 12.24 1.64 8.41
N ARG A 103 10.90 1.62 8.25
CA ARG A 103 10.11 0.41 8.03
C ARG A 103 10.44 -0.22 6.68
N ILE A 104 10.46 0.57 5.61
CA ILE A 104 10.82 0.09 4.25
C ILE A 104 12.26 -0.45 4.23
N LYS A 105 13.19 0.22 4.94
CA LYS A 105 14.59 -0.23 5.06
C LYS A 105 14.81 -1.40 6.02
N GLY A 106 13.76 -1.93 6.66
CA GLY A 106 13.87 -3.06 7.57
C GLY A 106 14.72 -2.77 8.81
N ARG A 107 14.81 -1.51 9.25
CA ARG A 107 15.59 -1.11 10.43
C ARG A 107 14.85 -1.34 11.75
N HIS A 108 13.54 -1.56 11.69
CA HIS A 108 12.78 -1.98 12.88
C HIS A 108 13.19 -3.39 13.28
N ALA A 109 13.16 -3.68 14.58
CA ALA A 109 13.36 -5.04 15.07
C ALA A 109 12.35 -5.97 14.37
N PRO A 110 12.80 -7.09 13.78
CA PRO A 110 11.95 -7.95 12.94
C PRO A 110 10.83 -8.62 13.75
N GLU A 111 11.00 -8.73 15.07
CA GLU A 111 10.07 -9.40 15.96
C GLU A 111 9.78 -8.55 17.20
N LYS A 112 8.51 -8.49 17.59
CA LYS A 112 8.17 -8.18 18.97
C LYS A 112 8.71 -9.35 19.80
N HIS A 113 9.64 -9.11 20.72
CA HIS A 113 10.02 -10.13 21.69
C HIS A 113 8.76 -10.67 22.36
N GLN A 114 8.47 -11.95 22.10
CA GLN A 114 7.47 -12.69 22.83
C GLN A 114 8.16 -13.21 24.08
N PHE A 115 7.61 -12.91 25.25
CA PHE A 115 8.08 -13.55 26.47
C PHE A 115 7.68 -15.03 26.39
N GLU A 116 8.64 -15.91 26.17
CA GLU A 116 8.41 -17.35 25.95
C GLU A 116 7.91 -18.09 27.19
N GLN A 117 8.01 -17.48 28.37
CA GLN A 117 7.60 -18.10 29.62
C GLN A 117 6.73 -17.14 30.45
N ILE A 118 5.46 -17.52 30.61
CA ILE A 118 4.63 -17.00 31.69
C ILE A 118 5.07 -17.75 32.94
N PHE A 119 5.59 -17.02 33.93
CA PHE A 119 5.92 -17.61 35.22
C PHE A 119 4.64 -18.09 35.91
N THR A 120 4.52 -19.39 36.16
CA THR A 120 3.32 -20.01 36.78
C THR A 120 3.48 -20.31 38.27
N GLY A 121 4.60 -19.89 38.88
CA GLY A 121 4.82 -20.05 40.32
C GLY A 121 4.09 -18.99 41.14
N SER A 122 4.25 -19.08 42.46
CA SER A 122 3.75 -18.08 43.41
C SER A 122 4.55 -16.78 43.36
N ASN A 123 3.98 -15.67 43.88
CA ASN A 123 4.68 -14.38 43.92
C ASN A 123 6.04 -14.44 44.64
N GLU A 124 6.16 -15.28 45.69
CA GLU A 124 7.42 -15.47 46.43
C GLU A 124 8.50 -16.14 45.58
N GLU A 125 8.11 -17.11 44.76
CA GLU A 125 9.03 -17.79 43.83
C GLU A 125 9.42 -16.87 42.66
N LEU A 126 8.53 -15.97 42.25
CA LEU A 126 8.83 -14.98 41.22
C LEU A 126 9.87 -13.97 41.70
N ASP A 127 9.72 -13.48 42.93
CA ASP A 127 10.66 -12.54 43.54
C ASP A 127 12.06 -13.14 43.66
N LEU A 128 12.15 -14.41 44.11
CA LEU A 128 13.42 -15.15 44.17
C LEU A 128 14.06 -15.34 42.79
N ALA A 129 13.27 -15.66 41.76
CA ALA A 129 13.77 -15.81 40.40
C ALA A 129 14.29 -14.49 39.82
N ILE A 130 13.60 -13.37 40.10
CA ILE A 130 14.02 -12.03 39.67
C ILE A 130 15.33 -11.62 40.37
N GLU A 131 15.46 -11.86 41.67
CA GLU A 131 16.70 -11.54 42.41
C GLU A 131 17.89 -12.38 41.95
N ALA A 132 17.68 -13.67 41.72
CA ALA A 132 18.69 -14.57 41.19
C ALA A 132 19.19 -14.10 39.82
N GLU A 133 18.29 -13.67 38.94
CA GLU A 133 18.66 -13.19 37.60
C GLU A 133 19.39 -11.84 37.68
N LYS A 134 18.91 -10.90 38.51
CA LYS A 134 19.60 -9.61 38.76
C LYS A 134 21.03 -9.80 39.28
N SER A 135 21.28 -10.84 40.07
CA SER A 135 22.62 -11.15 40.59
C SER A 135 23.62 -11.55 39.49
N LYS A 136 23.15 -12.17 38.39
CA LYS A 136 23.99 -12.56 37.24
C LYS A 136 24.45 -11.37 36.39
N PHE A 137 23.70 -10.27 36.42
CA PHE A 137 23.99 -9.04 35.66
C PHE A 137 24.71 -7.96 36.46
N LYS A 138 24.86 -8.12 37.78
CA LYS A 138 25.78 -7.31 38.59
C LYS A 138 27.21 -7.82 38.41
N LYS A 139 27.87 -7.34 37.34
CA LYS A 139 29.34 -7.24 37.31
C LYS A 139 29.77 -5.94 37.96
#